data_AF-A8XD19-F1
#
_entry.id   AF-A8XD19-F1
#
_cell.length_a   1.000
_cell.length_b   1.000
_cell.length_c   1.000
_cell.angle_alpha   90.00
_cell.angle_beta   90.00
_cell.angle_gamma   90.00
#
_symmetry.space_group_name_H-M   'P 1'
#
loop_
_entity.id
_entity.type
_entity.pdbx_description
1 polymer ?
#
loop_
_entity_poly.entity_id
_entity_poly.type
_entity_poly.pdbx_seq_one_letter_code
_entity_poly.pdbx_strand_id
1 'polypeptide(L)'
;MKTLSETSRSILGAPDIILNTREYENMATEDEIPKCFRLLHPIGFFAFIVFLNMPLFALFLVLLLLPRTFSDSNSMIVTYGKPINYTASFSHISTTWEECVGACYQSLSCVVAHTPESPINCKLFDVSKVFEVEKLESSSGLLVAFKAINSGNTCPIGDNPPTFGNSKNQGTASNQIANYTYDIDYSVGDTWQLSYTAIPVCPSGWTQFTRPSTNGCIQVIGGPDVTYTQSEALTNCENLGSTLTGLETIDERDFVANTGIALLGQDYPEYAGFWVSGTRKPECYTDGWEGYSYCTGTSLQQFDFTDGYLTNYAGFTWDWQQPDRNLNGPWANCIQIWIRNQAKFPQYYYTLFANGNADDAVCDVVDYQNYHLRGFACGKIPEVPMGAI
;
A
#
# COMPACT_ATOMS: atom_id res chain seq x y z
N MET A 1 -37.78 19.18 52.72
CA MET A 1 -38.74 18.57 51.77
C MET A 1 -38.49 19.20 50.41
N LYS A 2 -38.20 18.36 49.38
CA LYS A 2 -38.50 18.46 47.93
C LYS A 2 -38.81 19.86 47.33
N THR A 3 -38.35 20.31 46.15
CA THR A 3 -37.68 19.69 44.99
C THR A 3 -37.26 20.78 43.98
N LEU A 4 -36.33 20.40 43.11
CA LEU A 4 -35.70 21.02 41.92
C LEU A 4 -36.61 21.72 40.88
N SER A 5 -35.98 22.63 40.11
CA SER A 5 -36.15 22.76 38.65
C SER A 5 -35.01 23.57 38.02
N GLU A 6 -34.12 22.89 37.29
CA GLU A 6 -33.11 23.47 36.39
C GLU A 6 -33.69 23.82 35.02
N THR A 7 -33.05 24.75 34.31
CA THR A 7 -33.17 24.87 32.85
C THR A 7 -31.81 25.29 32.30
N SER A 8 -31.12 24.41 31.58
CA SER A 8 -29.90 24.71 30.82
C SER A 8 -30.17 24.64 29.32
N ARG A 9 -29.62 25.62 28.59
CA ARG A 9 -29.60 25.68 27.11
C ARG A 9 -28.31 25.02 26.60
N SER A 10 -28.45 24.31 25.48
CA SER A 10 -27.41 23.62 24.74
C SER A 10 -26.39 24.56 24.07
N ILE A 11 -25.11 24.25 24.22
CA ILE A 11 -24.02 24.70 23.35
C ILE A 11 -23.22 23.46 22.94
N LEU A 12 -22.82 23.42 21.66
CA LEU A 12 -22.15 22.33 20.93
C LEU A 12 -20.98 21.70 21.69
N GLY A 13 -20.99 20.36 21.79
CA GLY A 13 -19.99 19.55 22.49
C GLY A 13 -18.77 19.20 21.65
N ALA A 14 -17.60 19.31 22.29
CA ALA A 14 -16.35 18.65 21.93
C ALA A 14 -16.49 17.11 22.08
N PRO A 15 -15.65 16.28 21.43
CA PRO A 15 -15.69 14.84 21.61
C PRO A 15 -15.32 14.45 23.06
N ASP A 16 -16.17 13.64 23.69
CA ASP A 16 -15.98 13.11 25.05
C ASP A 16 -14.77 12.17 25.11
N ILE A 17 -13.79 12.54 25.94
CA ILE A 17 -12.67 11.69 26.35
C ILE A 17 -13.18 10.80 27.49
N ILE A 18 -13.44 9.52 27.22
CA ILE A 18 -13.69 8.55 28.30
C ILE A 18 -12.34 8.12 28.88
N LEU A 19 -11.90 8.88 29.89
CA LEU A 19 -10.82 8.49 30.79
C LEU A 19 -11.30 7.32 31.65
N ASN A 20 -10.48 6.28 31.80
CA ASN A 20 -10.64 5.36 32.91
C ASN A 20 -10.16 6.09 34.18
N THR A 21 -11.03 6.90 34.79
CA THR A 21 -10.71 7.80 35.92
C THR A 21 -10.47 7.09 37.26
N ARG A 22 -10.02 5.83 37.26
CA ARG A 22 -9.70 5.11 38.51
C ARG A 22 -8.23 5.17 38.95
N GLU A 23 -7.36 5.85 38.22
CA GLU A 23 -5.92 5.95 38.57
C GLU A 23 -5.42 7.37 38.86
N TYR A 24 -6.29 8.36 38.98
CA TYR A 24 -5.89 9.77 39.17
C TYR A 24 -5.75 10.21 40.64
N GLU A 25 -5.93 9.34 41.63
CA GLU A 25 -5.90 9.74 43.05
C GLU A 25 -4.65 9.34 43.86
N ASN A 26 -3.68 8.60 43.31
CA ASN A 26 -2.45 8.26 44.06
C ASN A 26 -1.20 8.55 43.23
N MET A 27 -0.72 9.79 43.28
CA MET A 27 0.58 10.20 42.71
C MET A 27 1.64 10.42 43.79
N ALA A 28 1.53 9.67 44.89
CA ALA A 28 2.57 9.54 45.89
C ALA A 28 2.65 8.05 46.24
N THR A 29 3.80 7.44 45.97
CA THR A 29 4.20 6.07 46.37
C THR A 29 3.66 4.88 45.55
N GLU A 30 3.89 4.86 44.23
CA GLU A 30 4.10 3.60 43.49
C GLU A 30 4.91 3.89 42.22
N ASP A 31 6.18 3.49 42.25
CA ASP A 31 7.13 3.66 41.15
C ASP A 31 6.77 2.72 39.96
N GLU A 32 6.94 3.24 38.75
CA GLU A 32 7.09 2.49 37.48
C GLU A 32 5.89 1.80 36.79
N ILE A 33 4.66 2.33 36.85
CA ILE A 33 3.62 1.89 35.89
C ILE A 33 3.55 2.87 34.70
N PRO A 34 3.94 2.48 33.47
CA PRO A 34 3.76 3.31 32.28
C PRO A 34 2.29 3.58 32.01
N LYS A 35 1.94 4.86 31.82
CA LYS A 35 0.61 5.26 31.35
C LYS A 35 0.54 5.11 29.84
N CYS A 36 -0.48 4.44 29.33
CA CYS A 36 -0.72 4.39 27.89
C CYS A 36 -2.11 4.92 27.53
N PHE A 37 -2.15 5.77 26.51
CA PHE A 37 -3.36 6.47 26.07
C PHE A 37 -3.85 5.85 24.77
N ARG A 38 -5.13 5.47 24.76
CA ARG A 38 -5.92 5.21 23.55
C ARG A 38 -7.07 6.20 23.50
N LEU A 39 -7.24 6.86 22.36
CA LEU A 39 -8.46 7.60 22.07
C LEU A 39 -9.50 6.62 21.52
N LEU A 40 -10.49 6.27 22.34
CA LEU A 40 -11.67 5.58 21.85
C LEU A 40 -12.42 6.56 20.95
N HIS A 41 -12.56 6.24 19.65
CA HIS A 41 -13.52 6.93 18.81
C HIS A 41 -14.92 6.76 19.43
N PRO A 42 -15.74 7.82 19.53
CA PRO A 42 -17.10 7.67 20.04
C PRO A 42 -17.86 6.75 19.09
N ILE A 43 -18.09 5.52 19.52
CA ILE A 43 -18.96 4.56 18.84
C ILE A 43 -20.34 5.21 18.83
N GLY A 44 -20.87 5.43 17.63
CA GLY A 44 -22.10 6.18 17.39
C GLY A 44 -23.27 5.71 18.24
N PHE A 45 -23.54 6.42 19.34
CA PHE A 45 -24.77 6.29 20.13
C PHE A 45 -26.00 6.84 19.38
N PHE A 46 -25.80 7.44 18.20
CA PHE A 46 -26.87 8.02 17.37
C PHE A 46 -27.56 7.02 16.42
N ALA A 47 -27.04 5.79 16.26
CA ALA A 47 -27.61 4.86 15.29
C ALA A 47 -28.91 4.18 15.76
N PHE A 48 -29.20 4.09 17.06
CA PHE A 48 -30.26 3.19 17.54
C PHE A 48 -31.70 3.67 17.36
N ILE A 49 -31.95 4.93 17.00
CA ILE A 49 -33.31 5.50 16.99
C ILE A 49 -33.98 5.52 15.60
N VAL A 50 -33.25 5.32 14.50
CA VAL A 50 -33.81 5.51 13.14
C VAL A 50 -34.30 4.21 12.46
N PHE A 51 -34.12 3.04 13.08
CA PHE A 51 -34.29 1.75 12.39
C PHE A 51 -35.71 1.16 12.29
N LEU A 52 -36.76 1.84 12.78
CA LEU A 52 -38.09 1.23 12.84
C LEU A 52 -38.99 1.44 11.61
N ASN A 53 -38.63 2.29 10.63
CA ASN A 53 -39.53 2.59 9.49
C ASN A 53 -38.84 3.00 8.16
N MET A 54 -37.74 2.34 7.74
CA MET A 54 -37.14 2.62 6.41
C MET A 54 -37.27 1.44 5.43
N PRO A 55 -37.55 1.70 4.13
CA PRO A 55 -37.66 0.67 3.10
C PRO A 55 -36.29 -0.01 2.86
N LEU A 56 -36.32 -1.32 2.57
CA LEU A 56 -35.15 -2.22 2.46
C LEU A 56 -34.01 -1.68 1.56
N PHE A 57 -34.34 -0.84 0.57
CA PHE A 57 -33.38 -0.21 -0.35
C PHE A 57 -32.55 0.93 0.28
N ALA A 58 -33.09 1.62 1.28
CA ALA A 58 -32.40 2.69 2.01
C ALA A 58 -31.40 2.13 3.04
N LEU A 59 -31.63 0.91 3.53
CA LEU A 59 -30.74 0.21 4.46
C LEU A 59 -29.37 -0.07 3.82
N PHE A 60 -29.35 -0.38 2.52
CA PHE A 60 -28.12 -0.71 1.76
C PHE A 60 -27.24 0.54 1.52
N LEU A 61 -27.85 1.71 1.32
CA LEU A 61 -27.12 2.98 1.20
C LEU A 61 -26.50 3.44 2.53
N VAL A 62 -27.16 3.17 3.67
CA VAL A 62 -26.65 3.51 5.01
C VAL A 62 -25.48 2.59 5.41
N LEU A 63 -25.50 1.31 5.00
CA LEU A 63 -24.38 0.38 5.18
C LEU A 63 -23.13 0.77 4.37
N LEU A 64 -23.29 1.41 3.21
CA LEU A 64 -22.19 1.96 2.40
C LEU A 64 -21.61 3.27 2.96
N LEU A 65 -22.35 3.95 3.85
CA LEU A 65 -21.94 5.19 4.53
C LEU A 65 -21.44 4.95 5.96
N LEU A 66 -21.39 3.70 6.43
CA LEU A 66 -20.65 3.38 7.65
C LEU A 66 -19.17 3.71 7.36
N PRO A 67 -18.55 4.65 8.09
CA PRO A 67 -17.11 4.81 8.01
C PRO A 67 -16.52 3.43 8.32
N ARG A 68 -15.73 2.88 7.39
CA ARG A 68 -14.88 1.73 7.71
C ARG A 68 -14.11 2.14 8.95
N THR A 69 -14.44 1.53 10.09
CA THR A 69 -13.71 1.75 11.34
C THR A 69 -12.34 1.17 11.11
N PHE A 70 -11.40 2.02 10.68
CA PHE A 70 -9.99 1.70 10.77
C PHE A 70 -9.73 1.58 12.27
N SER A 71 -9.57 0.36 12.75
CA SER A 71 -9.12 0.15 14.12
C SER A 71 -7.69 0.67 14.16
N ASP A 72 -7.51 1.92 14.58
CA ASP A 72 -6.18 2.44 14.87
C ASP A 72 -5.56 1.56 15.95
N SER A 73 -4.65 0.70 15.53
CA SER A 73 -3.88 -0.16 16.43
C SER A 73 -2.84 0.64 17.20
N ASN A 74 -2.75 1.96 17.05
CA ASN A 74 -1.74 2.77 17.71
C ASN A 74 -2.10 3.05 19.18
N SER A 75 -1.09 3.19 20.02
CA SER A 75 -1.18 3.67 21.41
C SER A 75 -0.05 4.66 21.68
N MET A 76 -0.29 5.63 22.56
CA MET A 76 0.77 6.50 23.08
C MET A 76 1.29 5.93 24.39
N ILE A 77 2.57 5.61 24.47
CA ILE A 77 3.23 5.08 25.67
C ILE A 77 4.01 6.20 26.35
N VAL A 78 3.63 6.55 27.57
CA VAL A 78 4.22 7.65 28.35
C VAL A 78 5.27 7.11 29.32
N THR A 79 6.41 7.82 29.38
CA THR A 79 7.52 7.56 30.30
C THR A 79 8.29 8.86 30.57
N TYR A 80 9.36 8.78 31.35
CA TYR A 80 10.27 9.90 31.60
C TYR A 80 11.46 9.84 30.64
N GLY A 81 11.75 10.97 30.02
CA GLY A 81 12.82 11.05 29.04
C GLY A 81 12.86 12.37 28.29
N LYS A 82 13.91 12.53 27.49
CA LYS A 82 14.16 13.75 26.72
C LYS A 82 14.76 13.43 25.35
N PRO A 83 14.22 13.98 24.25
CA PRO A 83 14.86 13.89 22.94
C PRO A 83 16.25 14.55 22.96
N ILE A 84 17.29 13.80 22.57
CA ILE A 84 18.69 14.25 22.56
C ILE A 84 19.29 14.32 21.16
N ASN A 85 18.78 13.53 20.20
CA ASN A 85 19.18 13.57 18.81
C ASN A 85 17.94 13.77 17.92
N TYR A 86 17.82 14.95 17.32
CA TYR A 86 16.71 15.31 16.44
C TYR A 86 17.10 16.46 15.51
N THR A 87 16.45 16.54 14.34
CA THR A 87 16.66 17.63 13.37
C THR A 87 15.62 18.73 13.49
N ALA A 88 14.40 18.41 13.92
CA ALA A 88 13.33 19.39 14.08
C ALA A 88 12.31 18.95 15.14
N SER A 89 11.65 19.92 15.74
CA SER A 89 10.45 19.75 16.55
C SER A 89 9.52 20.93 16.30
N PHE A 90 8.22 20.74 16.51
CA PHE A 90 7.26 21.84 16.49
C PHE A 90 6.64 22.04 17.87
N SER A 91 6.46 23.30 18.26
CA SER A 91 5.69 23.63 19.46
C SER A 91 4.21 23.53 19.15
N HIS A 92 3.50 22.75 19.94
CA HIS A 92 2.04 22.71 19.93
C HIS A 92 1.52 23.46 21.16
N ILE A 93 0.47 24.25 20.98
CA ILE A 93 -0.15 24.98 22.08
C ILE A 93 -1.08 24.01 22.80
N SER A 94 -0.66 23.55 23.98
CA SER A 94 -1.49 22.75 24.87
C SER A 94 -1.43 23.31 26.28
N THR A 95 -2.51 23.14 27.02
CA THR A 95 -2.62 23.53 28.43
C THR A 95 -2.34 22.36 29.37
N THR A 96 -2.51 21.12 28.87
CA THR A 96 -2.23 19.88 29.60
C THR A 96 -1.28 18.98 28.81
N TRP A 97 -0.72 17.98 29.51
CA TRP A 97 0.07 16.93 28.89
C TRP A 97 -0.80 16.01 28.02
N GLU A 98 -2.01 15.70 28.47
CA GLU A 98 -2.97 14.86 27.74
C GLU A 98 -3.36 15.48 26.40
N GLU A 99 -3.55 16.80 26.33
CA GLU A 99 -3.78 17.52 25.07
C GLU A 99 -2.58 17.39 24.12
N CYS A 100 -1.35 17.49 24.65
CA CYS A 100 -0.13 17.31 23.87
C CYS A 100 -0.01 15.89 23.28
N VAL A 101 -0.24 14.88 24.12
CA VAL A 101 -0.22 13.46 23.72
C VAL A 101 -1.32 13.19 22.69
N GLY A 102 -2.53 13.72 22.91
CA GLY A 102 -3.66 13.59 21.99
C GLY A 102 -3.38 14.23 20.63
N ALA A 103 -2.75 15.40 20.60
CA ALA A 103 -2.33 16.05 19.37
C ALA A 103 -1.31 15.20 18.58
N CYS A 104 -0.36 14.58 19.27
CA CYS A 104 0.56 13.64 18.63
C CYS A 104 -0.17 12.40 18.11
N TYR A 105 -1.08 11.81 18.90
CA TYR A 105 -1.85 10.64 18.50
C TYR A 105 -2.62 10.86 17.21
N GLN A 106 -3.31 11.99 17.10
CA GLN A 106 -4.13 12.35 15.93
C GLN A 106 -3.31 12.74 14.70
N SER A 107 -2.06 13.17 14.87
CA SER A 107 -1.18 13.51 13.75
C SER A 107 -0.67 12.24 13.06
N LEU A 108 -0.79 12.17 11.73
CA LEU A 108 -0.23 11.06 10.96
C LEU A 108 1.31 11.03 10.99
N SER A 109 1.95 12.18 11.16
CA SER A 109 3.41 12.31 11.12
C SER A 109 4.08 12.21 12.48
N CYS A 110 3.37 12.55 13.58
CA CYS A 110 3.99 12.61 14.90
C CYS A 110 4.30 11.21 15.45
N VAL A 111 5.54 11.01 15.90
CA VAL A 111 6.01 9.75 16.50
C VAL A 111 6.37 9.90 17.98
N VAL A 112 6.77 11.11 18.40
CA VAL A 112 7.13 11.41 19.80
C VAL A 112 6.54 12.76 20.22
N ALA A 113 6.02 12.83 21.45
CA ALA A 113 5.67 14.06 22.15
C ALA A 113 6.54 14.23 23.39
N HIS A 114 6.88 15.46 23.77
CA HIS A 114 7.67 15.74 24.98
C HIS A 114 7.25 17.06 25.63
N THR A 115 7.28 17.12 26.96
CA THR A 115 7.11 18.34 27.75
C THR A 115 7.82 18.20 29.10
N PRO A 116 8.33 19.29 29.70
CA PRO A 116 8.47 19.33 31.16
C PRO A 116 7.09 19.24 31.83
N GLU A 117 7.01 18.67 33.03
CA GLU A 117 5.78 18.55 33.82
C GLU A 117 5.13 19.92 34.10
N SER A 118 5.94 20.94 34.37
CA SER A 118 5.47 22.30 34.56
C SER A 118 6.59 23.33 34.35
N PRO A 119 6.33 24.45 33.62
CA PRO A 119 5.12 24.72 32.84
C PRO A 119 5.07 23.84 31.57
N ILE A 120 3.87 23.46 31.14
CA ILE A 120 3.69 22.66 29.92
C ILE A 120 4.30 23.40 28.71
N ASN A 121 5.23 22.74 28.03
CA ASN A 121 5.85 23.18 26.79
C ASN A 121 5.87 22.01 25.81
N CYS A 122 4.72 21.78 25.18
CA CYS A 122 4.51 20.66 24.30
C CYS A 122 5.36 20.79 23.03
N LYS A 123 6.26 19.81 22.84
CA LYS A 123 7.07 19.61 21.65
C LYS A 123 6.67 18.31 20.98
N LEU A 124 6.31 18.39 19.72
CA LEU A 124 5.96 17.24 18.90
C LEU A 124 7.05 17.01 17.86
N PHE A 125 7.36 15.74 17.62
CA PHE A 125 8.43 15.29 16.74
C PHE A 125 7.84 14.37 15.70
N ASP A 126 7.97 14.79 14.44
CA ASP A 126 7.51 14.02 13.31
C ASP A 126 8.50 12.91 12.92
N VAL A 127 7.98 11.94 12.17
CA VAL A 127 8.73 10.87 11.52
C VAL A 127 9.97 11.42 10.78
N SER A 128 11.09 10.71 10.88
CA SER A 128 12.41 11.13 10.37
C SER A 128 12.92 12.48 10.93
N LYS A 129 12.39 12.98 12.05
CA LYS A 129 12.90 14.19 12.72
C LYS A 129 13.51 13.95 14.10
N VAL A 130 13.25 12.83 14.75
CA VAL A 130 13.84 12.44 16.05
C VAL A 130 14.47 11.06 15.94
N PHE A 131 15.66 10.87 16.50
CA PHE A 131 16.43 9.63 16.35
C PHE A 131 16.86 9.03 17.67
N GLU A 132 17.03 9.84 18.72
CA GLU A 132 17.37 9.33 20.05
C GLU A 132 16.63 10.09 21.14
N VAL A 133 16.12 9.34 22.11
CA VAL A 133 15.52 9.83 23.34
C VAL A 133 16.26 9.22 24.52
N GLU A 134 16.79 10.06 25.39
CA GLU A 134 17.40 9.65 26.66
C GLU A 134 16.32 9.23 27.65
N LYS A 135 16.49 8.05 28.26
CA LYS A 135 15.67 7.57 29.38
C LYS A 135 16.08 8.32 30.64
N LEU A 136 15.09 8.82 31.36
CA LEU A 136 15.31 9.56 32.60
C LEU A 136 14.47 8.96 33.72
N GLU A 137 14.85 9.29 34.95
CA GLU A 137 14.06 8.97 36.14
C GLU A 137 12.92 9.97 36.33
N SER A 138 11.90 9.57 37.09
CA SER A 138 10.73 10.41 37.43
C SER A 138 11.12 11.75 38.06
N SER A 139 12.19 11.76 38.86
CA SER A 139 12.76 12.96 39.48
C SER A 139 13.20 14.05 38.49
N SER A 140 13.37 13.72 37.21
CA SER A 140 13.69 14.71 36.17
C SER A 140 12.52 15.64 35.83
N GLY A 141 11.28 15.19 36.05
CA GLY A 141 10.06 15.92 35.65
C GLY A 141 9.96 16.16 34.14
N LEU A 142 10.65 15.36 33.31
CA LEU A 142 10.62 15.44 31.85
C LEU A 142 9.85 14.27 31.27
N LEU A 143 8.68 14.56 30.69
CA LEU A 143 7.77 13.57 30.14
C LEU A 143 8.00 13.40 28.63
N VAL A 144 7.92 12.16 28.19
CA VAL A 144 7.92 11.79 26.78
C VAL A 144 6.82 10.77 26.50
N ALA A 145 6.20 10.85 25.32
CA ALA A 145 5.25 9.86 24.83
C ALA A 145 5.66 9.36 23.46
N PHE A 146 5.72 8.04 23.29
CA PHE A 146 6.00 7.39 22.02
C PHE A 146 4.71 6.85 21.41
N LYS A 147 4.49 7.12 20.12
CA LYS A 147 3.46 6.42 19.37
C LYS A 147 4.00 5.05 18.96
N ALA A 148 3.25 3.99 19.23
CA ALA A 148 3.62 2.64 18.80
C ALA A 148 2.38 1.82 18.46
N ILE A 149 2.56 0.81 17.61
CA ILE A 149 1.55 -0.19 17.30
C ILE A 149 1.33 -1.06 18.54
N ASN A 150 0.06 -1.24 18.85
CA ASN A 150 -0.45 -2.12 19.89
C ASN A 150 -1.68 -2.85 19.34
N SER A 151 -1.52 -4.11 18.96
CA SER A 151 -2.64 -4.93 18.45
C SER A 151 -3.59 -5.42 19.55
N GLY A 152 -3.23 -5.24 20.83
CA GLY A 152 -4.06 -5.63 21.97
C GLY A 152 -5.01 -4.53 22.42
N ASN A 153 -6.14 -4.90 23.02
CA ASN A 153 -7.08 -3.92 23.63
C ASN A 153 -6.59 -3.37 24.98
N THR A 154 -5.44 -3.83 25.46
CA THR A 154 -4.82 -3.44 26.73
C THR A 154 -3.47 -2.78 26.45
N CYS A 155 -3.08 -1.85 27.32
CA CYS A 155 -1.73 -1.29 27.27
C CYS A 155 -0.71 -2.40 27.57
N PRO A 156 0.42 -2.44 26.85
CA PRO A 156 1.48 -3.39 27.18
C PRO A 156 2.02 -3.08 28.58
N ILE A 157 2.30 -4.12 29.35
CA ILE A 157 2.82 -4.03 30.72
C ILE A 157 4.21 -4.67 30.72
N GLY A 158 5.18 -4.00 31.31
CA GLY A 158 6.55 -4.50 31.44
C GLY A 158 7.54 -3.38 31.74
N ASP A 159 8.76 -3.78 32.08
CA ASP A 159 9.83 -2.86 32.46
C ASP A 159 10.34 -2.08 31.23
N ASN A 160 10.90 -0.90 31.45
CA ASN A 160 11.50 -0.08 30.38
C ASN A 160 10.56 0.26 29.19
N PRO A 161 9.42 0.93 29.45
CA PRO A 161 8.59 1.51 28.39
C PRO A 161 9.40 2.53 27.56
N PRO A 162 9.21 2.63 26.22
CA PRO A 162 8.18 1.98 25.40
C PRO A 162 8.54 0.58 24.88
N THR A 163 9.70 0.02 25.23
CA THR A 163 10.25 -1.23 24.69
C THR A 163 9.96 -2.49 25.51
N PHE A 164 9.33 -2.37 26.69
CA PHE A 164 8.81 -3.46 27.52
C PHE A 164 9.71 -4.72 27.58
N GLY A 165 10.66 -4.74 28.50
CA GLY A 165 11.66 -5.81 28.64
C GLY A 165 12.79 -5.71 27.61
N ASN A 166 13.14 -4.49 27.18
CA ASN A 166 14.17 -4.21 26.17
C ASN A 166 13.90 -4.88 24.81
N SER A 167 12.63 -5.16 24.50
CA SER A 167 12.22 -5.67 23.19
C SER A 167 11.97 -4.51 22.24
N LYS A 168 12.23 -4.70 20.95
CA LYS A 168 11.89 -3.68 19.95
C LYS A 168 10.39 -3.42 19.95
N ASN A 169 10.01 -2.16 19.91
CA ASN A 169 8.64 -1.74 19.63
C ASN A 169 8.57 -1.10 18.24
N GLN A 170 7.40 -1.08 17.61
CA GLN A 170 7.25 -0.64 16.22
C GLN A 170 6.13 0.37 16.09
N GLY A 171 6.17 1.17 15.03
CA GLY A 171 5.09 2.07 14.68
C GLY A 171 5.01 2.35 13.19
N THR A 172 3.93 3.02 12.80
CA THR A 172 3.74 3.53 11.43
C THR A 172 3.43 5.01 11.50
N ALA A 173 4.01 5.79 10.59
CA ALA A 173 3.75 7.21 10.46
C ALA A 173 3.83 7.63 8.99
N SER A 174 3.18 8.75 8.66
CA SER A 174 3.12 9.28 7.30
C SER A 174 3.40 10.77 7.31
N ASN A 175 4.20 11.23 6.35
CA ASN A 175 4.36 12.65 6.06
C ASN A 175 3.90 12.95 4.63
N GLN A 176 4.19 14.16 4.12
CA GLN A 176 3.78 14.57 2.77
C GLN A 176 4.55 13.85 1.65
N ILE A 177 5.64 13.15 1.97
CA ILE A 177 6.56 12.52 1.01
C ILE A 177 6.30 11.00 0.94
N ALA A 178 6.16 10.35 2.09
CA ALA A 178 6.04 8.90 2.17
C ALA A 178 5.30 8.42 3.43
N ASN A 179 4.93 7.14 3.37
CA ASN A 179 4.57 6.36 4.55
C ASN A 179 5.82 5.65 5.06
N TYR A 180 5.90 5.46 6.37
CA TYR A 180 7.05 4.86 7.03
C TYR A 180 6.59 3.81 8.03
N THR A 181 7.38 2.75 8.16
CA THR A 181 7.46 1.97 9.39
C THR A 181 8.65 2.47 10.20
N TYR A 182 8.58 2.41 11.51
CA TYR A 182 9.73 2.72 12.36
C TYR A 182 9.84 1.75 13.53
N ASP A 183 11.08 1.52 13.95
CA ASP A 183 11.41 0.73 15.13
C ASP A 183 11.91 1.65 16.24
N ILE A 184 11.50 1.34 17.48
CA ILE A 184 12.02 1.90 18.72
C ILE A 184 12.80 0.80 19.41
N ASP A 185 14.12 0.98 19.54
CA ASP A 185 15.02 0.01 20.14
C ASP A 185 15.70 0.59 21.38
N TYR A 186 15.81 -0.20 22.45
CA TYR A 186 16.54 0.24 23.63
C TYR A 186 18.01 -0.15 23.50
N SER A 187 18.87 0.85 23.41
CA SER A 187 20.29 0.67 23.14
C SER A 187 21.16 0.91 24.39
N VAL A 188 22.44 0.58 24.28
CA VAL A 188 23.41 0.72 25.37
C VAL A 188 23.58 2.20 25.74
N GLY A 189 23.38 2.54 27.01
CA GLY A 189 23.52 3.91 27.53
C GLY A 189 22.21 4.61 27.86
N ASP A 190 21.17 3.87 28.24
CA ASP A 190 19.86 4.40 28.67
C ASP A 190 19.21 5.31 27.62
N THR A 191 19.22 4.88 26.36
CA THR A 191 18.61 5.61 25.24
C THR A 191 17.71 4.71 24.39
N TRP A 192 16.58 5.26 23.95
CA TRP A 192 15.76 4.69 22.90
C TRP A 192 16.16 5.26 21.55
N GLN A 193 16.55 4.40 20.62
CA GLN A 193 16.86 4.76 19.24
C GLN A 193 15.64 4.55 18.35
N LEU A 194 15.35 5.53 17.51
CA LEU A 194 14.30 5.47 16.50
C LEU A 194 14.95 5.33 15.12
N SER A 195 14.56 4.29 14.39
CA SER A 195 14.98 4.06 13.01
C SER A 195 13.76 4.01 12.09
N TYR A 196 13.86 4.65 10.93
CA TYR A 196 12.75 4.82 9.99
C TYR A 196 13.03 4.08 8.69
N THR A 197 12.02 3.41 8.17
CA THR A 197 12.05 2.74 6.88
C THR A 197 10.88 3.26 6.06
N ALA A 198 11.18 4.01 5.01
CA ALA A 198 10.18 4.46 4.05
C ALA A 198 9.59 3.27 3.30
N ILE A 199 8.27 3.23 3.17
CA ILE A 199 7.54 2.18 2.47
C ILE A 199 7.61 2.47 0.97
N PRO A 200 8.19 1.56 0.16
CA PRO A 200 8.21 1.71 -1.29
C PRO A 200 6.80 1.75 -1.89
N VAL A 201 6.60 2.59 -2.91
CA VAL A 201 5.31 2.74 -3.62
C VAL A 201 5.54 2.76 -5.14
N CYS A 202 4.50 2.45 -5.90
CA CYS A 202 4.58 2.61 -7.34
C CYS A 202 4.67 4.09 -7.74
N PRO A 203 5.52 4.44 -8.72
CA PRO A 203 5.60 5.82 -9.21
C PRO A 203 4.25 6.29 -9.78
N SER A 204 4.07 7.61 -9.86
CA SER A 204 2.86 8.20 -10.45
C SER A 204 2.62 7.65 -11.87
N GLY A 205 1.40 7.23 -12.16
CA GLY A 205 1.01 6.63 -13.45
C GLY A 205 1.21 5.11 -13.54
N TRP A 206 1.76 4.47 -12.50
CA TRP A 206 1.91 3.03 -12.39
C TRP A 206 0.87 2.44 -11.44
N THR A 207 0.34 1.27 -11.77
CA THR A 207 -0.64 0.55 -10.94
C THR A 207 0.05 -0.55 -10.15
N GLN A 208 -0.19 -0.61 -8.85
CA GLN A 208 0.41 -1.62 -7.96
C GLN A 208 -0.40 -2.91 -7.94
N PHE A 209 0.33 -4.04 -7.97
CA PHE A 209 -0.17 -5.38 -7.75
C PHE A 209 0.65 -6.06 -6.65
N THR A 210 0.00 -6.92 -5.86
CA THR A 210 0.70 -7.74 -4.87
C THR A 210 1.02 -9.09 -5.47
N ARG A 211 2.31 -9.41 -5.58
CA ARG A 211 2.79 -10.74 -6.00
C ARG A 211 3.40 -11.47 -4.81
N PRO A 212 3.55 -12.81 -4.88
CA PRO A 212 4.13 -13.59 -3.80
C PRO A 212 5.58 -13.21 -3.47
N SER A 213 6.38 -12.83 -4.48
CA SER A 213 7.79 -12.45 -4.32
C SER A 213 7.97 -11.01 -3.83
N THR A 214 7.20 -10.08 -4.39
CA THR A 214 7.23 -8.64 -4.10
C THR A 214 6.01 -7.97 -4.72
N ASN A 215 5.67 -6.75 -4.28
CA ASN A 215 4.73 -5.94 -5.04
C ASN A 215 5.32 -5.58 -6.41
N GLY A 216 4.49 -5.54 -7.45
CA GLY A 216 4.85 -5.13 -8.81
C GLY A 216 4.09 -3.88 -9.22
N CYS A 217 4.73 -3.03 -10.02
CA CYS A 217 4.15 -1.82 -10.60
C CYS A 217 4.05 -2.01 -12.10
N ILE A 218 2.84 -1.86 -12.66
CA ILE A 218 2.59 -2.00 -14.09
C ILE A 218 2.15 -0.67 -14.70
N GLN A 219 2.74 -0.30 -15.82
CA GLN A 219 2.31 0.80 -16.67
C GLN A 219 2.10 0.29 -18.10
N VAL A 220 0.98 0.69 -18.71
CA VAL A 220 0.60 0.28 -20.07
C VAL A 220 0.77 1.47 -21.01
N ILE A 221 1.42 1.25 -22.14
CA ILE A 221 1.76 2.29 -23.12
C ILE A 221 1.30 1.82 -24.50
N GLY A 222 0.69 2.71 -25.27
CA GLY A 222 0.20 2.41 -26.60
C GLY A 222 -0.79 3.46 -27.11
N GLY A 223 -1.32 3.23 -28.30
CA GLY A 223 -2.31 4.11 -28.92
C GLY A 223 -2.75 3.62 -30.31
N PRO A 224 -3.80 4.22 -30.90
CA PRO A 224 -4.40 3.73 -32.14
C PRO A 224 -3.51 3.92 -33.38
N ASP A 225 -2.63 4.92 -33.37
CA ASP A 225 -1.82 5.33 -34.53
C ASP A 225 -0.33 5.05 -34.37
N VAL A 226 0.04 4.21 -33.40
CA VAL A 226 1.43 3.83 -33.12
C VAL A 226 1.60 2.32 -33.22
N THR A 227 2.83 1.87 -33.48
CA THR A 227 3.20 0.46 -33.47
C THR A 227 4.58 0.29 -32.85
N TYR A 228 4.81 -0.87 -32.24
CA TYR A 228 6.09 -1.20 -31.62
C TYR A 228 6.50 -2.61 -32.00
N THR A 229 7.77 -2.80 -32.39
CA THR A 229 8.40 -4.11 -32.32
C THR A 229 8.61 -4.50 -30.86
N GLN A 230 8.84 -5.79 -30.58
CA GLN A 230 9.10 -6.22 -29.21
C GLN A 230 10.36 -5.55 -28.64
N SER A 231 11.41 -5.40 -29.48
CA SER A 231 12.66 -4.77 -29.05
C SER A 231 12.46 -3.29 -28.73
N GLU A 232 11.68 -2.55 -29.52
CA GLU A 232 11.34 -1.15 -29.21
C GLU A 232 10.54 -1.06 -27.91
N ALA A 233 9.58 -1.96 -27.70
CA ALA A 233 8.80 -2.01 -26.47
C ALA A 233 9.70 -2.23 -25.23
N LEU A 234 10.65 -3.16 -25.32
CA LEU A 234 11.64 -3.40 -24.27
C LEU A 234 12.49 -2.16 -24.00
N THR A 235 13.06 -1.53 -25.04
CA THR A 235 13.85 -0.30 -24.89
C THR A 235 13.03 0.85 -24.27
N ASN A 236 11.75 0.97 -24.61
CA ASN A 236 10.87 1.96 -23.98
C ASN A 236 10.68 1.67 -22.48
N CYS A 237 10.52 0.41 -22.08
CA CYS A 237 10.48 0.06 -20.66
C CYS A 237 11.81 0.33 -19.94
N GLU A 238 12.94 0.02 -20.58
CA GLU A 238 14.28 0.28 -20.01
C GLU A 238 14.50 1.77 -19.73
N ASN A 239 14.04 2.66 -20.64
CA ASN A 239 14.09 4.11 -20.45
C ASN A 239 13.27 4.60 -19.24
N LEU A 240 12.33 3.80 -18.75
CA LEU A 240 11.53 4.07 -17.56
C LEU A 240 12.09 3.39 -16.29
N GLY A 241 13.29 2.80 -16.37
CA GLY A 241 13.88 2.01 -15.30
C GLY A 241 13.11 0.72 -15.03
N SER A 242 12.54 0.12 -16.08
CA SER A 242 11.67 -1.04 -16.00
C SER A 242 12.00 -2.05 -17.11
N THR A 243 11.24 -3.13 -17.21
CA THR A 243 11.29 -4.07 -18.33
C THR A 243 9.88 -4.40 -18.82
N LEU A 244 9.72 -5.16 -19.90
CA LEU A 244 8.40 -5.71 -20.26
C LEU A 244 7.88 -6.54 -19.07
N THR A 245 6.66 -6.26 -18.61
CA THR A 245 6.08 -6.97 -17.45
C THR A 245 5.66 -8.38 -17.84
N GLY A 246 5.87 -9.34 -16.95
CA GLY A 246 5.10 -10.57 -17.00
C GLY A 246 3.75 -10.39 -16.32
N LEU A 247 2.92 -11.43 -16.37
CA LEU A 247 1.57 -11.46 -15.80
C LEU A 247 1.48 -12.59 -14.77
N GLU A 248 1.69 -12.23 -13.49
CA GLU A 248 1.61 -13.14 -12.34
C GLU A 248 0.18 -13.60 -12.11
N THR A 249 -0.80 -12.74 -12.37
CA THR A 249 -2.21 -13.00 -12.07
C THR A 249 -3.14 -12.63 -13.22
N ILE A 250 -4.36 -13.16 -13.16
CA ILE A 250 -5.44 -12.79 -14.08
C ILE A 250 -5.78 -11.29 -13.95
N ASP A 251 -5.74 -10.74 -12.74
CA ASP A 251 -6.02 -9.32 -12.51
C ASP A 251 -4.98 -8.41 -13.21
N GLU A 252 -3.71 -8.81 -13.24
CA GLU A 252 -2.66 -8.12 -14.00
C GLU A 252 -2.95 -8.15 -15.50
N ARG A 253 -3.31 -9.32 -16.05
CA ARG A 253 -3.70 -9.47 -17.47
C ARG A 253 -4.89 -8.57 -17.81
N ASP A 254 -5.94 -8.62 -17.00
CA ASP A 254 -7.17 -7.87 -17.24
C ASP A 254 -6.94 -6.36 -17.12
N PHE A 255 -6.07 -5.93 -16.20
CA PHE A 255 -5.63 -4.55 -16.12
C PHE A 255 -4.94 -4.11 -17.41
N VAL A 256 -3.96 -4.87 -17.91
CA VAL A 256 -3.25 -4.52 -19.15
C VAL A 256 -4.24 -4.47 -20.32
N ALA A 257 -5.08 -5.49 -20.46
CA ALA A 257 -6.01 -5.61 -21.57
C ALA A 257 -7.07 -4.49 -21.59
N ASN A 258 -7.65 -4.17 -20.43
CA ASN A 258 -8.66 -3.12 -20.32
C ASN A 258 -8.04 -1.71 -20.47
N THR A 259 -6.84 -1.50 -19.96
CA THR A 259 -6.10 -0.24 -20.18
C THR A 259 -5.75 -0.07 -21.66
N GLY A 260 -5.38 -1.16 -22.35
CA GLY A 260 -5.18 -1.16 -23.80
C GLY A 260 -6.43 -0.69 -24.56
N ILE A 261 -7.63 -1.18 -24.22
CA ILE A 261 -8.88 -0.70 -24.82
C ILE A 261 -9.05 0.81 -24.61
N ALA A 262 -8.78 1.31 -23.40
CA ALA A 262 -8.89 2.73 -23.09
C ALA A 262 -7.90 3.59 -23.91
N LEU A 263 -6.66 3.12 -24.09
CA LEU A 263 -5.63 3.81 -24.87
C LEU A 263 -5.92 3.84 -26.37
N LEU A 264 -6.43 2.74 -26.92
CA LEU A 264 -6.83 2.67 -28.34
C LEU A 264 -8.07 3.54 -28.63
N GLY A 265 -8.91 3.75 -27.62
CA GLY A 265 -10.16 4.47 -27.73
C GLY A 265 -11.32 3.57 -28.17
N GLN A 266 -12.54 4.00 -27.83
CA GLN A 266 -13.76 3.24 -28.09
C GLN A 266 -13.99 2.98 -29.59
N ASP A 267 -13.50 3.87 -30.45
CA ASP A 267 -13.71 3.79 -31.89
C ASP A 267 -12.65 2.97 -32.65
N TYR A 268 -11.67 2.39 -31.96
CA TYR A 268 -10.67 1.53 -32.63
C TYR A 268 -11.37 0.37 -33.39
N PRO A 269 -11.09 0.20 -34.69
CA PRO A 269 -11.91 -0.66 -35.56
C PRO A 269 -11.49 -2.13 -35.57
N GLU A 270 -10.33 -2.46 -35.00
CA GLU A 270 -9.66 -3.75 -35.17
C GLU A 270 -9.30 -4.39 -33.83
N TYR A 271 -8.69 -5.58 -33.88
CA TYR A 271 -7.92 -6.10 -32.76
C TYR A 271 -6.55 -5.39 -32.71
N ALA A 272 -5.94 -5.37 -31.53
CA ALA A 272 -4.56 -4.98 -31.39
C ALA A 272 -3.83 -6.01 -30.54
N GLY A 273 -2.52 -6.09 -30.71
CA GLY A 273 -1.64 -6.83 -29.81
C GLY A 273 -0.82 -5.88 -28.96
N PHE A 274 -0.62 -6.27 -27.69
CA PHE A 274 0.24 -5.54 -26.76
C PHE A 274 1.35 -6.45 -26.26
N TRP A 275 2.60 -6.02 -26.38
CA TRP A 275 3.74 -6.81 -25.90
C TRP A 275 3.76 -6.93 -24.38
N VAL A 276 4.04 -8.15 -23.93
CA VAL A 276 4.34 -8.47 -22.54
C VAL A 276 5.66 -9.28 -22.51
N SER A 277 6.16 -9.56 -21.32
CA SER A 277 7.39 -10.34 -21.18
C SER A 277 7.21 -11.76 -21.71
N GLY A 278 8.23 -12.25 -22.43
CA GLY A 278 8.27 -13.61 -22.95
C GLY A 278 8.96 -13.68 -24.31
N THR A 279 10.16 -14.25 -24.33
CA THR A 279 10.92 -14.54 -25.56
C THR A 279 11.21 -16.03 -25.61
N ARG A 280 10.89 -16.68 -26.72
CA ARG A 280 11.05 -18.12 -26.87
C ARG A 280 12.52 -18.48 -26.72
N LYS A 281 12.78 -19.55 -25.98
CA LYS A 281 14.14 -20.06 -25.76
C LYS A 281 14.72 -20.59 -27.08
N PRO A 282 16.01 -20.35 -27.38
CA PRO A 282 16.68 -20.84 -28.58
C PRO A 282 16.41 -22.31 -28.91
N GLU A 283 16.54 -23.18 -27.92
CA GLU A 283 16.32 -24.62 -28.06
C GLU A 283 14.87 -25.00 -28.44
N CYS A 284 13.90 -24.10 -28.24
CA CYS A 284 12.50 -24.30 -28.59
C CYS A 284 12.13 -23.80 -30.00
N TYR A 285 13.09 -23.33 -30.79
CA TYR A 285 12.88 -22.99 -32.21
C TYR A 285 14.04 -23.37 -33.15
N THR A 286 15.00 -24.16 -32.65
CA THR A 286 16.03 -24.82 -33.48
C THR A 286 15.62 -26.23 -33.88
N ASP A 287 16.25 -26.79 -34.91
CA ASP A 287 15.99 -28.17 -35.37
C ASP A 287 16.05 -29.18 -34.21
N GLY A 288 15.03 -30.04 -34.11
CA GLY A 288 14.92 -31.04 -33.05
C GLY A 288 14.26 -30.55 -31.76
N TRP A 289 13.69 -29.33 -31.75
CA TRP A 289 12.97 -28.77 -30.60
C TRP A 289 11.85 -29.69 -30.07
N GLU A 290 11.25 -30.53 -30.92
CA GLU A 290 10.19 -31.47 -30.56
C GLU A 290 10.66 -32.51 -29.53
N GLY A 291 11.97 -32.72 -29.42
CA GLY A 291 12.57 -33.60 -28.40
C GLY A 291 12.46 -33.05 -26.98
N TYR A 292 12.21 -31.74 -26.81
CA TYR A 292 12.06 -31.10 -25.51
C TYR A 292 10.56 -30.99 -25.16
N SER A 293 10.11 -31.78 -24.19
CA SER A 293 8.70 -31.82 -23.80
C SER A 293 8.13 -30.45 -23.43
N TYR A 294 8.93 -29.58 -22.81
CA TYR A 294 8.51 -28.24 -22.41
C TYR A 294 8.44 -27.22 -23.57
N CYS A 295 8.98 -27.54 -24.75
CA CYS A 295 8.83 -26.72 -25.96
C CYS A 295 7.52 -27.04 -26.73
N THR A 296 6.79 -28.08 -26.33
CA THR A 296 5.53 -28.52 -26.94
C THR A 296 4.30 -28.01 -26.19
N GLY A 297 3.16 -27.91 -26.88
CA GLY A 297 1.89 -27.47 -26.29
C GLY A 297 1.93 -26.04 -25.74
N THR A 298 1.23 -25.82 -24.63
CA THR A 298 0.97 -24.51 -23.99
C THR A 298 1.94 -24.15 -22.86
N SER A 299 3.04 -24.91 -22.72
CA SER A 299 3.99 -24.74 -21.62
C SER A 299 4.70 -23.38 -21.69
N LEU A 300 4.57 -22.52 -20.68
CA LEU A 300 5.29 -21.25 -20.63
C LEU A 300 6.79 -21.40 -20.38
N GLN A 301 7.26 -22.60 -20.02
CA GLN A 301 8.70 -22.88 -19.87
C GLN A 301 9.47 -22.82 -21.19
N GLN A 302 8.77 -22.78 -22.34
CA GLN A 302 9.38 -22.57 -23.65
C GLN A 302 9.84 -21.12 -23.88
N PHE A 303 9.55 -20.20 -22.96
CA PHE A 303 9.93 -18.79 -23.00
C PHE A 303 10.80 -18.40 -21.81
N ASP A 304 11.66 -17.42 -22.01
CA ASP A 304 12.36 -16.64 -21.00
C ASP A 304 11.61 -15.32 -20.76
N PHE A 305 11.54 -14.91 -19.50
CA PHE A 305 10.86 -13.68 -19.08
C PHE A 305 11.88 -12.69 -18.58
N THR A 306 11.80 -11.47 -19.08
CA THR A 306 12.59 -10.33 -18.59
C THR A 306 12.13 -9.86 -17.21
N ASP A 307 10.86 -10.12 -16.85
CA ASP A 307 10.34 -9.90 -15.50
C ASP A 307 10.80 -11.02 -14.56
N GLY A 308 11.88 -10.75 -13.83
CA GLY A 308 12.49 -11.68 -12.89
C GLY A 308 11.73 -11.88 -11.57
N TYR A 309 10.58 -11.21 -11.37
CA TYR A 309 9.80 -11.29 -10.13
C TYR A 309 8.62 -12.26 -10.23
N LEU A 310 8.41 -12.89 -11.38
CA LEU A 310 7.34 -13.87 -11.55
C LEU A 310 7.61 -15.13 -10.73
N THR A 311 6.62 -15.57 -9.96
CA THR A 311 6.63 -16.87 -9.28
C THR A 311 5.68 -17.87 -9.94
N ASN A 312 4.71 -17.36 -10.70
CA ASN A 312 3.81 -18.14 -11.53
C ASN A 312 3.40 -17.33 -12.77
N TYR A 313 2.58 -17.94 -13.64
CA TYR A 313 2.19 -17.36 -14.92
C TYR A 313 0.68 -17.35 -15.15
N ALA A 314 -0.14 -17.22 -14.09
CA ALA A 314 -1.59 -17.35 -14.19
C ALA A 314 -2.25 -16.30 -15.09
N GLY A 315 -1.59 -15.15 -15.30
CA GLY A 315 -2.05 -14.12 -16.23
C GLY A 315 -1.80 -14.45 -17.71
N PHE A 316 -0.98 -15.46 -18.03
CA PHE A 316 -0.74 -15.91 -19.39
C PHE A 316 -1.73 -17.00 -19.78
N THR A 317 -2.96 -16.60 -20.08
CA THR A 317 -3.97 -17.51 -20.66
C THR A 317 -3.83 -17.50 -22.18
N TRP A 318 -3.32 -18.59 -22.75
CA TRP A 318 -3.19 -18.71 -24.20
C TRP A 318 -4.53 -18.60 -24.91
N ASP A 319 -4.49 -17.94 -26.05
CA ASP A 319 -5.60 -17.95 -26.98
C ASP A 319 -5.80 -19.34 -27.59
N TRP A 320 -6.95 -19.56 -28.21
CA TRP A 320 -7.22 -20.85 -28.83
C TRP A 320 -6.12 -21.22 -29.85
N GLN A 321 -5.63 -22.46 -29.75
CA GLN A 321 -4.48 -23.02 -30.49
C GLN A 321 -3.11 -22.36 -30.30
N GLN A 322 -2.97 -21.43 -29.34
CA GLN A 322 -1.68 -20.82 -29.06
C GLN A 322 -0.90 -21.53 -27.95
N PRO A 323 0.45 -21.48 -27.96
CA PRO A 323 1.30 -20.89 -29.00
C PRO A 323 1.48 -21.80 -30.23
N ASP A 324 1.42 -21.21 -31.42
CA ASP A 324 1.39 -21.90 -32.72
C ASP A 324 2.74 -21.93 -33.46
N ARG A 325 3.75 -21.22 -32.94
CA ARG A 325 5.15 -21.25 -33.39
C ARG A 325 5.33 -20.71 -34.82
N ASN A 326 5.50 -21.61 -35.77
CA ASN A 326 5.74 -21.33 -37.18
C ASN A 326 4.67 -21.97 -38.07
N LEU A 327 3.55 -22.42 -37.48
CA LEU A 327 2.46 -23.05 -38.23
C LEU A 327 1.89 -22.13 -39.31
N ASN A 328 1.89 -20.81 -39.07
CA ASN A 328 1.32 -19.81 -39.95
C ASN A 328 2.37 -18.93 -40.66
N GLY A 329 3.65 -19.29 -40.64
CA GLY A 329 4.71 -18.53 -41.32
C GLY A 329 6.05 -18.52 -40.59
N PRO A 330 6.70 -17.35 -40.44
CA PRO A 330 7.92 -17.23 -39.65
C PRO A 330 7.71 -17.66 -38.19
N TRP A 331 8.81 -17.95 -37.50
CA TRP A 331 8.77 -18.26 -36.07
C TRP A 331 8.24 -17.09 -35.25
N ALA A 332 7.14 -17.34 -34.55
CA ALA A 332 6.59 -16.48 -33.52
C ALA A 332 7.30 -16.75 -32.19
N ASN A 333 8.21 -15.84 -31.83
CA ASN A 333 9.14 -16.02 -30.71
C ASN A 333 8.90 -15.05 -29.56
N CYS A 334 7.95 -14.14 -29.66
CA CYS A 334 7.67 -13.16 -28.61
C CYS A 334 6.21 -13.24 -28.15
N ILE A 335 5.94 -13.00 -26.87
CA ILE A 335 4.56 -13.05 -26.35
C ILE A 335 3.90 -11.67 -26.43
N GLN A 336 2.68 -11.65 -26.96
CA GLN A 336 1.77 -10.51 -26.92
C GLN A 336 0.44 -10.93 -26.29
N ILE A 337 -0.35 -9.97 -25.81
CA ILE A 337 -1.75 -10.21 -25.44
C ILE A 337 -2.71 -9.45 -26.33
N TRP A 338 -3.81 -10.10 -26.67
CA TRP A 338 -4.85 -9.55 -27.52
C TRP A 338 -5.68 -8.48 -26.80
N ILE A 339 -5.82 -7.33 -27.43
CA ILE A 339 -6.74 -6.27 -27.04
C ILE A 339 -7.97 -6.33 -27.94
N ARG A 340 -9.11 -6.70 -27.34
CA ARG A 340 -10.38 -6.91 -28.04
C ARG A 340 -11.51 -6.19 -27.32
N ASN A 341 -12.13 -5.23 -27.99
CA ASN A 341 -13.28 -4.50 -27.44
C ASN A 341 -14.59 -5.30 -27.63
N GLN A 342 -14.88 -6.19 -26.67
CA GLN A 342 -16.09 -7.01 -26.68
C GLN A 342 -17.39 -6.22 -26.66
N ALA A 343 -17.41 -5.07 -25.97
CA ALA A 343 -18.60 -4.23 -25.90
C ALA A 343 -19.00 -3.69 -27.28
N LYS A 344 -18.02 -3.36 -28.10
CA LYS A 344 -18.24 -2.86 -29.46
C LYS A 344 -18.50 -3.96 -30.49
N PHE A 345 -17.84 -5.10 -30.34
CA PHE A 345 -17.93 -6.19 -31.31
C PHE A 345 -18.46 -7.49 -30.69
N PRO A 346 -19.67 -7.48 -30.09
CA PRO A 346 -20.18 -8.61 -29.32
C PRO A 346 -20.44 -9.87 -30.15
N GLN A 347 -20.43 -9.77 -31.48
CA GLN A 347 -20.64 -10.90 -32.39
C GLN A 347 -19.47 -11.89 -32.45
N TYR A 348 -18.29 -11.53 -31.92
CA TYR A 348 -17.13 -12.42 -31.93
C TYR A 348 -17.17 -13.48 -30.84
N TYR A 349 -16.42 -14.56 -31.05
CA TYR A 349 -16.46 -15.76 -30.21
C TYR A 349 -15.51 -15.66 -29.00
N TYR A 350 -15.85 -14.77 -28.06
CA TYR A 350 -15.02 -14.47 -26.87
C TYR A 350 -14.86 -15.61 -25.88
N THR A 351 -15.62 -16.70 -26.01
CA THR A 351 -15.41 -17.91 -25.20
C THR A 351 -14.09 -18.62 -25.52
N LEU A 352 -13.57 -18.42 -26.75
CA LEU A 352 -12.26 -18.92 -27.17
C LEU A 352 -11.24 -17.81 -27.31
N PHE A 353 -11.70 -16.62 -27.74
CA PHE A 353 -10.88 -15.46 -28.06
C PHE A 353 -11.07 -14.33 -27.07
N ALA A 354 -10.89 -14.61 -25.78
CA ALA A 354 -11.11 -13.63 -24.72
C ALA A 354 -10.15 -12.43 -24.87
N ASN A 355 -10.57 -11.27 -24.34
CA ASN A 355 -9.68 -10.13 -24.22
C ASN A 355 -8.54 -10.46 -23.23
N GLY A 356 -7.32 -10.03 -23.55
CA GLY A 356 -6.13 -10.31 -22.75
C GLY A 356 -5.52 -11.70 -22.96
N ASN A 357 -6.12 -12.58 -23.77
CA ASN A 357 -5.50 -13.87 -24.09
C ASN A 357 -4.15 -13.66 -24.79
N ALA A 358 -3.18 -14.50 -24.43
CA ALA A 358 -1.82 -14.46 -24.94
C ALA A 358 -1.70 -15.16 -26.29
N ASP A 359 -0.76 -14.69 -27.10
CA ASP A 359 -0.35 -15.25 -28.38
C ASP A 359 1.17 -15.15 -28.50
N ASP A 360 1.78 -16.06 -29.25
CA ASP A 360 3.12 -15.82 -29.76
C ASP A 360 3.03 -15.04 -31.09
N ALA A 361 3.93 -14.09 -31.26
CA ALA A 361 4.03 -13.28 -32.45
C ALA A 361 5.48 -13.19 -32.95
N VAL A 362 5.62 -12.88 -34.23
CA VAL A 362 6.92 -12.56 -34.81
C VAL A 362 7.40 -11.24 -34.21
N CYS A 363 8.53 -11.27 -33.52
CA CYS A 363 9.01 -10.17 -32.65
C CYS A 363 9.16 -8.82 -33.38
N ASP A 364 9.57 -8.86 -34.65
CA ASP A 364 9.92 -7.67 -35.43
C ASP A 364 8.82 -7.27 -36.44
N VAL A 365 7.66 -7.94 -36.41
CA VAL A 365 6.53 -7.64 -37.31
C VAL A 365 5.43 -6.98 -36.50
N VAL A 366 5.01 -5.81 -36.95
CA VAL A 366 4.05 -4.96 -36.22
C VAL A 366 2.75 -4.72 -36.97
N ASP A 367 2.76 -4.87 -38.30
CA ASP A 367 1.63 -4.65 -39.18
C ASP A 367 1.17 -5.97 -39.79
N TYR A 368 0.01 -6.45 -39.35
CA TYR A 368 -0.65 -7.63 -39.90
C TYR A 368 -1.92 -7.19 -40.65
N GLN A 369 -2.43 -8.06 -41.51
CA GLN A 369 -3.63 -7.74 -42.31
C GLN A 369 -4.88 -7.46 -41.47
N ASN A 370 -4.96 -8.02 -40.26
CA ASN A 370 -6.17 -7.99 -39.42
C ASN A 370 -5.96 -7.31 -38.05
N TYR A 371 -4.73 -6.93 -37.73
CA TYR A 371 -4.38 -6.31 -36.45
C TYR A 371 -2.99 -5.67 -36.50
N HIS A 372 -2.69 -4.86 -35.50
CA HIS A 372 -1.39 -4.21 -35.34
C HIS A 372 -0.89 -4.34 -33.90
N LEU A 373 0.43 -4.27 -33.70
CA LEU A 373 1.06 -4.30 -32.38
C LEU A 373 1.12 -2.88 -31.83
N ARG A 374 0.03 -2.45 -31.18
CA ARG A 374 -0.26 -1.05 -30.83
C ARG A 374 0.30 -0.58 -29.49
N GLY A 375 0.88 -1.47 -28.70
CA GLY A 375 1.35 -1.12 -27.38
C GLY A 375 2.10 -2.23 -26.66
N PHE A 376 2.37 -1.99 -25.38
CA PHE A 376 3.12 -2.87 -24.50
C PHE A 376 2.87 -2.52 -23.04
N ALA A 377 3.24 -3.42 -22.13
CA ALA A 377 3.18 -3.20 -20.70
C ALA A 377 4.56 -3.32 -20.06
N CYS A 378 4.93 -2.31 -19.29
CA CYS A 378 6.17 -2.26 -18.53
C CYS A 378 5.92 -2.61 -17.05
N GLY A 379 6.91 -3.25 -16.43
CA GLY A 379 6.88 -3.74 -15.04
C GLY A 379 8.16 -3.40 -14.29
N LYS A 380 8.02 -2.94 -13.04
CA LYS A 380 9.13 -2.77 -12.08
C LYS A 380 8.66 -2.90 -10.64
N ILE A 381 9.59 -3.01 -9.69
CA ILE A 381 9.27 -2.98 -8.26
C ILE A 381 8.93 -1.56 -7.79
N PRO A 382 8.13 -1.41 -6.72
CA PRO A 382 7.94 -0.14 -6.03
C PRO A 382 9.26 0.48 -5.60
N GLU A 383 9.31 1.81 -5.58
CA GLU A 383 10.50 2.60 -5.25
C GLU A 383 10.25 3.42 -3.98
N VAL A 384 11.32 3.69 -3.22
CA VAL A 384 11.25 4.64 -2.11
C VAL A 384 11.03 6.05 -2.67
N PRO A 385 9.99 6.80 -2.24
CA PRO A 385 9.76 8.16 -2.71
C PRO A 385 10.98 9.05 -2.54
N MET A 386 11.26 9.88 -3.55
CA MET A 386 12.40 10.80 -3.51
C MET A 386 12.29 11.75 -2.31
N GLY A 387 13.34 11.81 -1.50
CA GLY A 387 13.39 12.63 -0.28
C GLY A 387 12.84 11.94 0.96
N ALA A 388 12.35 10.70 0.86
CA ALA A 388 12.09 9.86 2.01
C ALA A 388 13.40 9.23 2.48
N ILE A 389 13.93 9.70 3.62
CA ILE A 389 15.13 9.19 4.29
C ILE A 389 14.77 8.84 5.73
#